data_AF-A0A9E6DFF7-F1
#
_entry.id   AF-A0A9E6DFF7-F1
#
_cell.length_a   1.000
_cell.length_b   1.000
_cell.length_c   1.000
_cell.angle_alpha   90.00
_cell.angle_beta   90.00
_cell.angle_gamma   90.00
#
_symmetry.space_group_name_H-M   'P 1'
#
loop_
_entity.id
_entity.type
_entity.pdbx_description
1 polymer ?
#
loop_
_entity_poly.entity_id
_entity_poly.type
_entity_poly.pdbx_seq_one_letter_code
_entity_poly.pdbx_strand_id
1 'polypeptide(L)'
;MTRPTVLYIGGIGRSGSTVLADALGSLPGYVSVGELHHFWGRGAIENWQCADGQLFNNHPVWRNCLDAVASAGPCEPIIDKFDRTERLRNARQKILRQIPEALRADAEKYRRDFLTIYT
;
A
#
# COMPACT_ATOMS: atom_id res chain seq x y z
N MET A 1 1.19 25.99 12.86
CA MET A 1 1.59 24.56 12.81
C MET A 1 2.68 24.40 11.76
N THR A 2 3.77 23.72 12.10
CA THR A 2 4.84 23.37 11.14
C THR A 2 4.41 22.18 10.30
N ARG A 3 4.77 22.16 9.01
CA ARG A 3 4.51 21.00 8.15
C ARG A 3 5.30 19.79 8.68
N PRO A 4 4.68 18.60 8.80
CA PRO A 4 5.41 17.41 9.24
C PRO A 4 6.45 17.01 8.20
N THR A 5 7.58 16.48 8.67
CA THR A 5 8.55 15.83 7.78
C THR A 5 8.00 14.46 7.40
N VAL A 6 7.99 14.14 6.10
CA VAL A 6 7.47 12.87 5.58
C VAL A 6 8.63 11.97 5.18
N LEU A 7 8.67 10.76 5.75
CA LEU A 7 9.61 9.70 5.38
C LEU A 7 8.89 8.67 4.49
N TYR A 8 9.35 8.52 3.25
CA TYR A 8 8.85 7.49 2.34
C TYR A 8 9.69 6.21 2.48
N ILE A 9 9.03 5.08 2.73
CA ILE A 9 9.66 3.76 2.77
C ILE A 9 9.34 3.05 1.45
N GLY A 10 10.39 2.79 0.65
CA GLY A 10 10.28 2.09 -0.63
C GLY A 10 11.03 0.76 -0.61
N GLY A 11 10.55 -0.21 -1.38
CA GLY A 11 11.18 -1.52 -1.52
C GLY A 11 10.38 -2.44 -2.43
N ILE A 12 10.97 -3.58 -2.78
CA ILE A 12 10.21 -4.66 -3.43
C ILE A 12 9.26 -5.30 -2.42
N GLY A 13 8.15 -5.88 -2.89
CA GLY A 13 7.20 -6.56 -2.02
C GLY A 13 7.89 -7.60 -1.13
N ARG A 14 7.48 -7.67 0.15
CA ARG A 14 8.00 -8.62 1.15
C ARG A 14 9.47 -8.41 1.54
N SER A 15 9.99 -7.19 1.41
CA SER A 15 11.34 -6.80 1.85
C SER A 15 11.44 -6.34 3.32
N GLY A 16 10.38 -6.51 4.11
CA GLY A 16 10.35 -6.05 5.50
C GLY A 16 9.99 -4.56 5.69
N SER A 17 9.46 -3.89 4.66
CA SER A 17 9.04 -2.48 4.75
C SER A 17 8.03 -2.22 5.87
N THR A 18 7.10 -3.14 6.13
CA THR A 18 6.15 -3.06 7.24
C THR A 18 6.85 -3.11 8.60
N VAL A 19 7.80 -4.04 8.78
CA VAL A 19 8.57 -4.16 10.04
C VAL A 19 9.37 -2.88 10.30
N LEU A 20 9.98 -2.30 9.26
CA LEU A 20 10.68 -1.03 9.37
C LEU A 20 9.72 0.13 9.73
N ALA A 21 8.54 0.17 9.10
CA ALA A 21 7.53 1.19 9.39
C ALA A 21 7.03 1.10 10.83
N ASP A 22 6.80 -0.11 11.35
CA ASP A 22 6.35 -0.33 12.72
C ASP A 22 7.45 0.04 13.74
N ALA A 23 8.70 -0.35 13.48
CA ALA A 23 9.83 0.02 14.33
C ALA A 23 9.99 1.54 14.44
N LEU A 24 9.95 2.25 13.32
CA LEU A 24 10.03 3.72 13.29
C LEU A 24 8.79 4.37 13.89
N GLY A 25 7.60 3.82 13.63
CA GLY A 25 6.32 4.32 14.16
C GLY A 25 6.16 4.13 15.67
N SER A 26 6.93 3.23 16.29
CA SER A 26 6.95 3.04 17.74
C SER A 26 7.73 4.13 18.49
N LEU A 27 8.51 4.97 17.79
CA LEU A 27 9.30 6.02 18.40
C LEU A 27 8.42 7.22 18.80
N PRO A 28 8.69 7.88 19.95
CA PRO A 28 7.96 9.08 20.35
C PRO A 28 8.04 10.19 19.28
N GLY A 29 6.89 10.76 18.92
CA GLY A 29 6.81 11.83 17.93
C GLY A 29 6.78 11.36 16.47
N TYR A 30 6.81 10.06 16.22
CA TYR A 30 6.65 9.46 14.89
C TYR A 30 5.26 8.82 14.76
N VAL A 31 4.77 8.75 13.52
CA VAL A 31 3.53 8.05 13.20
C VAL A 31 3.72 7.27 11.90
N SER A 32 3.44 5.98 11.95
CA SER A 32 3.31 5.15 10.75
C SER A 32 1.87 5.21 10.26
N VAL A 33 1.66 5.61 9.01
CA VAL A 33 0.34 5.72 8.36
C VAL A 33 0.06 4.57 7.39
N GLY A 34 0.93 3.56 7.37
CA GLY A 34 0.84 2.42 6.47
C GLY A 34 0.92 2.81 4.99
N GLU A 35 0.23 2.04 4.15
CA GLU A 35 0.16 2.25 2.70
C GLU A 35 -0.83 3.39 2.36
N LEU A 36 -0.44 4.64 2.62
CA LEU A 36 -1.31 5.83 2.51
C LEU A 36 -1.95 6.00 1.11
N HIS A 37 -1.37 5.42 0.06
CA HIS A 37 -1.96 5.42 -1.27
C HIS A 37 -3.32 4.70 -1.33
N HIS A 38 -3.60 3.78 -0.41
CA HIS A 38 -4.87 3.10 -0.27
C HIS A 38 -5.96 3.93 0.39
N PHE A 39 -5.64 5.15 0.88
CA PHE A 39 -6.57 6.04 1.56
C PHE A 39 -7.86 6.28 0.76
N TRP A 40 -7.76 6.57 -0.54
CA TRP A 40 -8.93 6.89 -1.36
C TRP A 40 -9.69 5.65 -1.83
N GLY A 41 -8.99 4.71 -2.48
CA GLY A 41 -9.61 3.51 -3.07
C GLY A 41 -10.13 2.55 -2.00
N ARG A 42 -9.23 1.84 -1.32
CA ARG A 42 -9.61 0.83 -0.31
C ARG A 42 -10.25 1.46 0.93
N GLY A 43 -9.73 2.61 1.37
CA GLY A 43 -10.20 3.32 2.56
C GLY A 43 -11.54 4.00 2.34
N ALA A 44 -11.54 5.21 1.78
CA ALA A 44 -12.71 6.06 1.71
C ALA A 44 -13.85 5.49 0.83
N ILE A 45 -13.52 4.90 -0.32
CA ILE A 45 -14.51 4.41 -1.30
C ILE A 45 -14.98 3.00 -0.96
N GLU A 46 -14.05 2.04 -0.81
CA GLU A 46 -14.40 0.63 -0.59
C GLU A 46 -14.60 0.29 0.90
N ASN A 47 -14.22 1.19 1.82
CA ASN A 47 -14.44 1.08 3.27
C ASN A 47 -13.87 -0.21 3.89
N TRP A 48 -12.64 -0.57 3.51
CA TRP A 48 -11.97 -1.75 4.06
C TRP A 48 -11.71 -1.62 5.56
N GLN A 49 -11.47 -2.76 6.21
CA GLN A 49 -11.04 -2.80 7.60
C GLN A 49 -9.60 -2.28 7.74
N CYS A 50 -9.38 -1.50 8.80
CA CYS A 50 -8.07 -1.09 9.27
C CYS A 50 -7.38 -2.26 10.00
N ALA A 51 -6.11 -2.08 10.36
CA ALA A 51 -5.32 -3.12 11.04
C ALA A 51 -5.90 -3.53 12.40
N ASP A 52 -6.68 -2.65 13.02
CA ASP A 52 -7.41 -2.89 14.28
C ASP A 52 -8.80 -3.55 14.07
N GLY A 53 -9.19 -3.82 12.81
CA GLY A 53 -10.46 -4.45 12.44
C GLY A 53 -11.64 -3.48 12.25
N GLN A 54 -11.48 -2.20 12.59
CA GLN A 54 -12.55 -1.21 12.38
C GLN A 54 -12.67 -0.85 10.90
N LEU A 55 -13.90 -0.60 10.44
CA LEU A 55 -14.11 -0.06 9.09
C LEU A 55 -13.47 1.32 8.99
N PHE A 56 -12.81 1.60 7.86
CA PHE A 56 -12.06 2.83 7.62
C PHE A 56 -12.85 4.10 7.96
N ASN A 57 -14.11 4.17 7.53
CA ASN A 57 -14.97 5.34 7.76
C ASN A 57 -15.40 5.52 9.23
N ASN A 58 -15.26 4.48 10.05
CA ASN A 58 -15.56 4.50 11.49
C ASN A 58 -14.30 4.64 12.35
N HIS A 59 -13.11 4.43 11.77
CA HIS A 59 -11.86 4.49 12.52
C HIS A 59 -11.56 5.96 12.91
N PRO A 60 -11.38 6.28 14.21
CA PRO A 60 -11.33 7.67 14.70
C PRO A 60 -10.27 8.54 14.02
N VAL A 61 -9.09 7.98 13.74
CA VAL A 61 -8.00 8.71 13.07
C VAL A 61 -8.40 9.08 11.64
N TRP A 62 -8.94 8.12 10.88
CA TRP A 62 -9.23 8.30 9.47
C TRP A 62 -10.48 9.13 9.25
N ARG A 63 -11.48 8.99 10.13
CA ARG A 63 -12.65 9.86 10.16
C ARG A 63 -12.27 11.34 10.27
N ASN A 64 -11.40 11.67 11.22
CA ASN A 64 -10.90 13.03 11.39
C ASN A 64 -10.15 13.53 10.15
N CYS A 65 -9.36 12.66 9.49
CA CYS A 65 -8.69 13.00 8.23
C CYS A 65 -9.70 13.28 7.10
N LEU A 66 -10.74 12.46 6.95
CA LEU A 66 -11.79 12.67 5.95
C LEU A 66 -12.51 14.01 6.16
N ASP A 67 -12.88 14.32 7.40
CA ASP A 67 -13.56 15.58 7.74
C ASP A 67 -12.64 16.79 7.47
N ALA A 68 -11.34 16.66 7.77
CA ALA A 68 -10.34 17.69 7.47
C ALA A 68 -10.15 17.91 5.97
N VAL A 69 -10.10 16.84 5.17
CA VAL A 69 -9.97 16.94 3.71
C VAL A 69 -11.23 17.52 3.08
N ALA A 70 -12.41 17.08 3.52
CA ALA A 70 -13.69 17.65 3.07
C ALA A 70 -13.76 19.17 3.32
N SER A 71 -13.23 19.62 4.46
CA SER A 71 -13.15 21.05 4.82
C SER A 71 -12.11 21.83 4.01
N ALA A 72 -11.08 21.17 3.48
CA ALA A 72 -10.02 21.79 2.70
C ALA A 72 -10.40 22.05 1.23
N GLY A 73 -11.55 21.56 0.77
CA GLY A 73 -12.04 21.72 -0.59
C GLY A 73 -11.82 20.48 -1.47
N PRO A 74 -12.19 20.53 -2.76
CA PRO A 74 -12.13 19.37 -3.65
C PRO A 74 -10.69 18.89 -3.83
N CYS A 75 -10.43 17.66 -3.40
CA CYS A 75 -9.21 16.94 -3.71
C CYS A 75 -9.46 16.01 -4.91
N GLU A 76 -8.65 16.09 -5.95
CA GLU A 76 -8.65 15.04 -6.98
C GLU A 76 -8.09 13.75 -6.38
N PRO A 77 -8.85 12.64 -6.36
CA PRO A 77 -8.32 11.37 -5.90
C PRO A 77 -7.18 10.93 -6.84
N ILE A 78 -6.01 10.64 -6.28
CA ILE A 78 -4.81 10.19 -7.04
C ILE A 78 -4.99 8.73 -7.54
N ILE A 79 -6.19 8.16 -7.42
CA ILE A 79 -6.50 6.74 -7.69
C ILE A 79 -6.05 6.31 -9.10
N ASP A 80 -6.38 7.09 -10.14
CA ASP A 80 -6.05 6.73 -11.53
C ASP A 80 -4.53 6.71 -11.81
N LYS A 81 -3.76 7.57 -11.14
CA LYS A 81 -2.28 7.58 -11.28
C LYS A 81 -1.64 6.42 -10.54
N PHE A 82 -2.21 6.02 -9.41
CA PHE A 82 -1.68 4.90 -8.62
C PHE A 82 -1.97 3.55 -9.29
N ASP A 83 -3.18 3.32 -9.80
CA ASP A 83 -3.52 2.09 -10.53
C ASP A 83 -2.65 1.87 -11.77
N ARG A 84 -2.22 2.94 -12.44
CA ARG A 84 -1.31 2.89 -13.59
C ARG A 84 0.14 2.55 -13.20
N THR A 85 0.56 2.84 -11.96
CA THR A 85 1.94 2.66 -11.48
C THR A 85 2.12 1.42 -10.59
N GLU A 86 1.11 1.03 -9.81
CA GLU A 86 0.99 -0.30 -9.14
C GLU A 86 1.07 -1.44 -10.15
N ARG A 87 0.74 -1.20 -11.42
CA ARG A 87 0.96 -2.16 -12.53
C ARG A 87 2.44 -2.47 -12.81
N LEU A 88 3.38 -2.07 -11.94
CA LEU A 88 4.66 -2.76 -11.77
C LEU A 88 4.54 -4.11 -11.05
N ARG A 89 3.45 -4.40 -10.32
CA ARG A 89 3.07 -5.79 -9.98
C ARG A 89 2.80 -6.62 -11.25
N ASN A 90 2.42 -5.98 -12.36
CA ASN A 90 2.34 -6.59 -13.70
C ASN A 90 3.66 -6.52 -14.49
N ALA A 91 4.72 -5.90 -13.95
CA ALA A 91 6.07 -6.16 -14.45
C ALA A 91 6.36 -7.66 -14.43
N ARG A 92 5.71 -8.44 -13.55
CA ARG A 92 5.74 -9.90 -13.52
C ARG A 92 5.35 -10.58 -14.85
N GLN A 93 4.33 -10.09 -15.57
CA GLN A 93 3.99 -10.60 -16.91
C GLN A 93 5.00 -10.15 -17.97
N LYS A 94 5.55 -8.94 -17.85
CA LYS A 94 6.60 -8.44 -18.74
C LYS A 94 7.94 -9.14 -18.51
N ILE A 95 8.25 -9.50 -17.26
CA ILE A 95 9.41 -10.27 -16.83
C ILE A 95 9.27 -11.70 -17.34
N LEU A 96 8.13 -12.36 -17.20
CA LEU A 96 7.91 -13.72 -17.76
C LEU A 96 8.19 -13.78 -19.28
N ARG A 97 7.87 -12.71 -20.02
CA ARG A 97 8.22 -12.60 -21.45
C ARG A 97 9.72 -12.40 -21.71
N GLN A 98 10.48 -11.96 -20.72
CA GLN A 98 11.93 -11.78 -20.75
C GLN A 98 12.70 -12.94 -20.07
N ILE A 99 12.01 -13.87 -19.39
CA ILE A 99 12.64 -15.04 -18.78
C ILE A 99 13.08 -15.99 -19.90
N PRO A 100 14.37 -16.40 -19.93
CA PRO A 100 14.87 -17.42 -20.86
C PRO A 100 13.99 -18.66 -20.80
N GLU A 101 13.73 -19.28 -21.95
CA GLU A 101 12.81 -20.41 -22.05
C GLU A 101 13.12 -21.55 -21.07
N ALA A 102 14.40 -21.80 -20.83
CA ALA A 102 14.90 -22.78 -19.87
C ALA A 102 14.43 -22.56 -18.42
N LEU A 103 14.12 -21.33 -18.02
CA LEU A 103 13.73 -20.97 -16.65
C LEU A 103 12.22 -20.76 -16.48
N ARG A 104 11.42 -20.90 -17.54
CA ARG A 104 9.98 -20.63 -17.48
C ARG A 104 9.23 -21.61 -16.58
N ALA A 105 9.56 -22.90 -16.67
CA ALA A 105 8.93 -23.94 -15.84
C ALA A 105 9.18 -23.70 -14.34
N ASP A 106 10.42 -23.33 -13.98
CA ASP A 106 10.78 -23.02 -12.60
C ASP A 106 10.12 -21.74 -12.10
N ALA A 107 10.03 -20.70 -12.93
CA ALA A 107 9.32 -19.47 -12.60
C ALA A 107 7.81 -19.73 -12.39
N GLU A 108 7.19 -20.59 -13.20
CA GLU A 108 5.80 -21.00 -13.04
C GLU A 108 5.55 -21.86 -11.80
N LYS A 109 6.50 -22.74 -11.46
CA LYS A 109 6.47 -23.52 -10.22
C LYS A 109 6.62 -22.61 -9.00
N TYR A 110 7.62 -21.73 -8.98
CA TYR A 110 7.79 -20.72 -7.93
C TYR A 110 6.54 -19.85 -7.79
N ARG A 111 5.90 -19.45 -8.91
CA ARG A 111 4.64 -18.70 -8.88
C ARG A 111 3.53 -19.48 -8.15
N ARG A 112 3.35 -20.77 -8.48
CA ARG A 112 2.34 -21.61 -7.83
C ARG A 112 2.61 -21.75 -6.34
N ASP A 113 3.84 -22.14 -6.00
CA ASP A 113 4.27 -22.39 -4.62
C ASP A 113 4.19 -21.11 -3.76
N PHE A 114 4.56 -19.97 -4.35
CA PHE A 114 4.40 -18.67 -3.70
C PHE A 114 2.92 -18.36 -3.44
N LEU A 115 2.02 -18.55 -4.41
CA LEU A 115 0.60 -18.22 -4.22
C LEU A 115 -0.06 -19.06 -3.13
N THR A 116 0.30 -20.34 -2.99
CA THR A 116 -0.18 -21.20 -1.89
C THR A 116 0.24 -20.73 -0.50
N ILE A 117 1.26 -19.89 -0.38
CA ILE A 117 1.68 -19.31 0.91
C ILE A 117 0.83 -18.08 1.27
N TYR A 118 0.16 -17.45 0.29
CA TYR A 118 -0.58 -16.19 0.46
C TYR A 118 -2.10 -16.32 0.27
N THR A 119 -2.63 -17.54 0.21
CA THR A 119 -4.07 -17.88 0.22
C THR A 119 -4.35 -18.89 1.31
#